data_AF-A0A959VSE0-F1
#
_entry.id   AF-A0A959VSE0-F1
#
_cell.length_a   1.000
_cell.length_b   1.000
_cell.length_c   1.000
_cell.angle_alpha   90.00
_cell.angle_beta   90.00
_cell.angle_gamma   90.00
#
_symmetry.space_group_name_H-M   'P 1'
#
loop_
_entity.id
_entity.type
_entity.pdbx_description
1 polymer ?
#
loop_
_entity_poly.entity_id
_entity_poly.type
_entity_poly.pdbx_seq_one_letter_code
_entity_poly.pdbx_strand_id
1 'polypeptide(L)'
;MTKTKAAFNGKRLFIRLYCPREFKPKCVTSSVPVTRKVSNRASKRIKRLAKPMARPIRVTVRSGKWKKVSYLIKPGFRNKVSKMAGKRKRLLVVRDRIKAKKFAGRKFKGKSRTVFHKHRVVSGKAR
;
A
#
# COMPACT_ATOMS: atom_id res chain seq x y z
N MET A 1 7.52 8.32 8.99
CA MET A 1 7.00 7.18 8.18
C MET A 1 6.54 6.08 9.12
N THR A 2 5.24 5.83 9.24
CA THR A 2 4.68 4.78 10.14
C THR A 2 5.05 3.39 9.63
N LYS A 3 5.81 2.62 10.44
CA LYS A 3 6.19 1.22 10.15
C LYS A 3 5.00 0.29 10.42
N THR A 4 4.02 0.26 9.53
CA THR A 4 2.85 -0.62 9.68
C THR A 4 3.19 -2.08 9.36
N LYS A 5 2.70 -3.03 10.16
CA LYS A 5 2.85 -4.47 9.88
C LYS A 5 1.90 -4.90 8.75
N ALA A 6 2.35 -5.84 7.91
CA ALA A 6 1.52 -6.53 6.94
C ALA A 6 1.58 -8.03 7.26
N ALA A 7 0.45 -8.72 7.28
CA ALA A 7 0.42 -10.15 7.59
C ALA A 7 0.22 -10.97 6.32
N PHE A 8 0.96 -12.05 6.16
CA PHE A 8 0.87 -12.94 5.01
C PHE A 8 0.56 -14.37 5.44
N ASN A 9 -0.50 -14.95 4.87
CA ASN A 9 -0.95 -16.31 5.19
C ASN A 9 -0.65 -17.33 4.07
N GLY A 10 0.32 -17.05 3.20
CA GLY A 10 0.69 -17.92 2.06
C GLY A 10 -0.06 -17.62 0.76
N LYS A 11 -1.28 -17.07 0.82
CA LYS A 11 -2.06 -16.68 -0.38
C LYS A 11 -2.46 -15.20 -0.36
N ARG A 12 -2.91 -14.71 0.79
CA ARG A 12 -3.41 -13.36 1.01
C ARG A 12 -2.46 -12.56 1.88
N LEU A 13 -2.36 -11.28 1.54
CA LEU A 13 -1.61 -10.29 2.27
C LEU A 13 -2.60 -9.29 2.90
N PHE A 14 -2.51 -9.07 4.20
CA PHE A 14 -3.37 -8.18 4.95
C PHE A 14 -2.61 -6.94 5.39
N ILE A 15 -3.13 -5.76 5.08
CA ILE A 15 -2.52 -4.46 5.37
C ILE A 15 -3.57 -3.55 6.01
N ARG A 16 -3.13 -2.68 6.92
CA ARG A 16 -3.96 -1.59 7.46
C ARG A 16 -3.60 -0.30 6.72
N LEU A 17 -4.58 0.29 6.04
CA LEU A 17 -4.47 1.60 5.41
C LEU A 17 -5.02 2.66 6.34
N TYR A 18 -4.28 3.75 6.53
CA TYR A 18 -4.71 4.91 7.31
C TYR A 18 -5.10 6.06 6.39
N CYS A 19 -6.24 6.69 6.69
CA CYS A 19 -6.59 7.98 6.12
C CYS A 19 -6.31 9.07 7.15
N PRO A 20 -5.34 9.98 6.92
CA PRO A 20 -5.08 11.07 7.86
C PRO A 20 -6.30 11.99 8.04
N ARG A 21 -6.45 12.56 9.23
CA ARG A 21 -7.59 13.43 9.62
C ARG A 21 -7.74 14.68 8.74
N GLU A 22 -6.66 15.08 8.09
CA GLU A 22 -6.64 16.20 7.13
C GLU A 22 -7.46 15.89 5.86
N PHE A 23 -7.60 14.62 5.49
CA PHE A 23 -8.23 14.20 4.25
C PHE A 23 -9.74 14.03 4.49
N LYS A 24 -10.51 15.11 4.30
CA LYS A 24 -11.96 15.15 4.57
C LYS A 24 -12.79 15.05 3.27
N PRO A 25 -13.98 14.41 3.31
CA PRO A 25 -14.51 13.58 4.41
C PRO A 25 -13.93 12.14 4.40
N LYS A 26 -13.33 11.73 3.28
CA LYS A 26 -12.82 10.36 3.06
C LYS A 26 -11.63 10.35 2.10
N CYS A 27 -10.75 9.39 2.28
CA CYS A 27 -9.70 9.01 1.33
C CYS A 27 -10.23 7.92 0.39
N VAL A 28 -10.15 8.15 -0.91
CA VAL A 28 -10.28 7.10 -1.93
C VAL A 28 -8.88 6.67 -2.31
N THR A 29 -8.48 5.48 -1.88
CA THR A 29 -7.13 4.94 -2.07
C THR A 29 -7.15 3.81 -3.09
N SER A 30 -6.32 3.90 -4.13
CA SER A 30 -5.99 2.76 -4.98
C SER A 30 -4.65 2.20 -4.54
N SER A 31 -4.67 1.00 -3.97
CA SER A 31 -3.52 0.40 -3.30
C SER A 31 -3.00 -0.83 -4.05
N VAL A 32 -1.68 -0.91 -4.21
CA VAL A 32 -1.02 -2.02 -4.92
C VAL A 32 0.28 -2.41 -4.21
N PRO A 33 0.45 -3.67 -3.81
CA PRO A 33 1.75 -4.18 -3.40
C PRO A 33 2.65 -4.35 -4.63
N VAL A 34 3.85 -3.77 -4.60
CA VAL A 34 4.82 -3.79 -5.71
C VAL A 34 6.16 -4.38 -5.26
N THR A 35 6.91 -4.95 -6.21
CA THR A 35 8.19 -5.61 -5.93
C THR A 35 9.31 -4.68 -5.48
N ARG A 36 9.25 -3.39 -5.86
CA ARG A 36 10.24 -2.37 -5.49
C ARG A 36 9.62 -0.96 -5.55
N LYS A 37 10.17 -0.03 -4.76
CA LYS A 37 9.81 1.40 -4.83
C LYS A 37 10.46 2.00 -6.07
N VAL A 38 9.67 2.67 -6.90
CA VAL A 38 10.16 3.46 -8.04
C VAL A 38 9.57 4.86 -7.92
N SER A 39 10.40 5.89 -8.14
CA SER A 39 9.94 7.28 -8.12
C SER A 39 8.92 7.52 -9.24
N ASN A 40 7.93 8.39 -9.00
CA ASN A 40 7.00 8.80 -10.04
C ASN A 40 7.69 9.56 -11.18
N ARG A 41 8.86 10.18 -10.93
CA ARG A 41 9.69 10.85 -11.94
C ARG A 41 10.57 9.90 -12.75
N ALA A 42 10.63 8.62 -12.37
CA ALA A 42 11.46 7.65 -13.10
C ALA A 42 10.91 7.37 -14.50
N SER A 43 11.81 7.03 -15.42
CA SER A 43 11.47 6.69 -16.81
C SER A 43 10.52 5.50 -16.89
N LYS A 44 9.79 5.38 -18.01
CA LYS A 44 8.82 4.29 -18.26
C LYS A 44 9.49 2.91 -18.13
N ARG A 45 10.75 2.80 -18.57
CA ARG A 45 11.59 1.59 -18.45
C ARG A 45 11.80 1.17 -16.99
N ILE A 46 12.15 2.13 -16.13
CA ILE A 46 12.37 1.88 -14.70
C ILE A 46 11.06 1.57 -13.98
N LYS A 47 9.95 2.23 -14.34
CA LYS A 47 8.62 1.95 -13.79
C LYS A 47 8.16 0.51 -14.06
N ARG A 48 8.52 -0.10 -15.19
CA ARG A 48 8.22 -1.52 -15.50
C ARG A 48 8.90 -2.50 -14.53
N LEU A 49 9.96 -2.09 -13.84
CA LEU A 49 10.64 -2.92 -12.83
C LEU A 49 9.80 -3.06 -11.54
N ALA A 50 8.89 -2.13 -11.26
CA ALA A 50 7.95 -2.19 -10.14
C ALA A 50 6.73 -3.06 -10.50
N LYS A 51 6.95 -4.37 -10.62
CA LYS A 51 5.90 -5.33 -10.96
C LYS A 51 4.84 -5.40 -9.84
N PRO A 52 3.54 -5.27 -10.18
CA PRO A 52 2.47 -5.42 -9.20
C PRO A 52 2.31 -6.89 -8.79
N MET A 53 2.33 -7.15 -7.48
CA MET A 53 2.24 -8.50 -6.91
C MET A 53 0.80 -8.96 -6.71
N ALA A 54 -0.16 -8.03 -6.77
CA ALA A 54 -1.59 -8.28 -6.70
C ALA A 54 -2.34 -7.32 -7.64
N ARG A 55 -3.64 -7.60 -7.85
CA ARG A 55 -4.53 -6.62 -8.49
C ARG A 55 -4.67 -5.38 -7.60
N PRO A 56 -4.78 -4.17 -8.17
CA PRO A 56 -5.08 -2.96 -7.41
C PRO A 56 -6.42 -3.11 -6.70
N ILE A 57 -6.47 -2.66 -5.45
CA ILE A 57 -7.72 -2.59 -4.69
C ILE A 57 -8.06 -1.13 -4.47
N ARG A 58 -9.27 -0.75 -4.87
CA ARG A 58 -9.83 0.57 -4.59
C ARG A 58 -10.59 0.50 -3.29
N VAL A 59 -10.17 1.28 -2.32
CA VAL A 59 -10.75 1.31 -0.97
C VAL A 59 -11.10 2.73 -0.61
N THR A 60 -12.28 2.91 -0.02
CA THR A 60 -12.66 4.17 0.61
C THR A 60 -12.51 4.04 2.12
N VAL A 61 -11.79 4.99 2.72
CA VAL A 61 -11.50 5.06 4.16
C VAL A 61 -11.98 6.42 4.68
N ARG A 62 -12.78 6.45 5.74
CA ARG A 62 -13.19 7.72 6.37
C ARG A 62 -11.98 8.42 6.99
N SER A 63 -12.02 9.75 7.02
CA SER A 63 -10.95 10.56 7.61
C SER A 63 -10.65 10.14 9.05
N GLY A 64 -9.37 10.04 9.41
CA GLY A 64 -8.91 9.64 10.74
C GLY A 64 -9.09 8.17 11.09
N LYS A 65 -9.58 7.32 10.17
CA LYS A 65 -9.81 5.91 10.42
C LYS A 65 -8.77 5.02 9.74
N TRP A 66 -8.59 3.84 10.33
CA TRP A 66 -7.87 2.72 9.73
C TRP A 66 -8.84 1.79 9.03
N LYS A 67 -8.42 1.16 7.94
CA LYS A 67 -9.17 0.10 7.27
C LYS A 67 -8.26 -1.07 6.94
N LYS A 68 -8.69 -2.28 7.30
CA LYS A 68 -8.02 -3.52 6.91
C LYS A 68 -8.32 -3.81 5.43
N VAL A 69 -7.31 -4.19 4.67
CA VAL A 69 -7.40 -4.54 3.25
C VAL A 69 -6.66 -5.85 3.03
N SER A 70 -7.25 -6.75 2.24
CA SER A 70 -6.65 -8.02 1.87
C SER A 70 -6.34 -8.07 0.38
N TYR A 71 -5.11 -8.42 0.01
CA TYR A 71 -4.69 -8.61 -1.37
C TYR A 71 -4.49 -10.09 -1.66
N LEU A 72 -5.07 -10.58 -2.75
CA LEU A 72 -4.72 -11.89 -3.29
C LEU A 72 -3.40 -11.78 -4.05
N ILE A 73 -2.35 -12.40 -3.53
CA ILE A 73 -1.02 -12.37 -4.16
C ILE A 73 -1.01 -13.36 -5.32
N LYS A 74 -0.57 -12.89 -6.49
CA LYS A 74 -0.37 -13.71 -7.68
C LYS A 74 0.59 -14.87 -7.38
N PRO A 75 0.33 -16.11 -7.89
CA PRO A 75 1.12 -17.29 -7.56
C PRO A 75 2.64 -17.10 -7.68
N GLY A 76 3.12 -16.56 -8.81
CA GLY A 76 4.56 -16.32 -9.05
C GLY A 76 5.25 -15.35 -8.08
N PHE A 77 4.50 -14.63 -7.24
CA PHE A 77 5.06 -13.73 -6.22
C PHE A 77 4.89 -14.25 -4.79
N ARG A 78 4.16 -15.36 -4.55
CA ARG A 78 3.89 -15.87 -3.20
C ARG A 78 5.16 -16.26 -2.46
N ASN A 79 6.07 -17.01 -3.11
CA ASN A 79 7.36 -17.38 -2.53
C ASN A 79 8.21 -16.15 -2.21
N LYS A 80 8.15 -15.12 -3.05
CA LYS A 80 8.85 -13.86 -2.80
C LYS A 80 8.31 -13.14 -1.57
N VAL A 81 6.98 -13.08 -1.41
CA VAL A 81 6.34 -12.49 -0.23
C VAL A 81 6.59 -13.31 1.03
N SER A 82 6.59 -14.63 0.92
CA SER A 82 6.95 -15.55 2.01
C SER A 82 8.40 -15.30 2.48
N LYS A 83 9.35 -15.20 1.53
CA LYS A 83 10.75 -14.85 1.84
C LYS A 83 10.90 -13.47 2.47
N MET A 84 9.98 -12.52 2.20
CA MET A 84 9.96 -11.20 2.88
C MET A 84 9.51 -11.28 4.34
N ALA A 85 8.79 -12.33 4.74
CA ALA A 85 8.37 -12.57 6.12
C ALA A 85 9.47 -13.21 7.00
N GLY A 86 10.59 -13.64 6.42
CA GLY A 86 11.69 -14.35 7.10
C GLY A 86 12.84 -13.48 7.62
N LYS A 87 13.96 -14.12 8.02
CA LYS A 87 15.12 -13.53 8.74
C LYS A 87 15.79 -12.33 8.04
N ARG A 88 15.65 -12.15 6.72
CA ARG A 88 16.11 -10.96 5.97
C ARG A 88 14.94 -10.06 5.57
N LYS A 89 14.56 -9.15 6.49
CA LYS A 89 13.37 -8.28 6.47
C LYS A 89 13.31 -7.28 5.29
N ARG A 90 13.22 -7.74 4.04
CA ARG A 90 12.89 -6.87 2.89
C ARG A 90 11.48 -6.31 3.10
N LEU A 91 11.38 -4.98 3.13
CA LEU A 91 10.11 -4.29 3.35
C LEU A 91 9.23 -4.40 2.11
N LEU A 92 7.99 -4.81 2.31
CA LEU A 92 6.97 -4.78 1.28
C LEU A 92 6.66 -3.32 0.95
N VAL A 93 6.74 -2.97 -0.33
CA VAL A 93 6.35 -1.65 -0.80
C VAL A 93 4.91 -1.68 -1.28
N VAL A 94 4.08 -0.83 -0.71
CA VAL A 94 2.69 -0.62 -1.12
C VAL A 94 2.59 0.77 -1.72
N ARG A 95 2.13 0.84 -2.96
CA ARG A 95 1.86 2.10 -3.66
C ARG A 95 0.39 2.43 -3.48
N ASP A 96 0.13 3.53 -2.79
CA ASP A 96 -1.20 4.04 -2.52
C ASP A 96 -1.42 5.35 -3.25
N ARG A 97 -2.41 5.39 -4.14
CA ARG A 97 -2.89 6.62 -4.76
C ARG A 97 -4.10 7.11 -3.99
N ILE A 98 -3.92 8.15 -3.19
CA ILE A 98 -4.92 8.77 -2.33
C ILE A 98 -5.55 9.96 -3.06
N LYS A 99 -6.88 9.91 -3.26
CA LYS A 99 -7.70 11.04 -3.71
C LYS A 99 -8.63 11.44 -2.57
N ALA A 100 -8.63 12.72 -2.20
CA ALA A 100 -9.58 13.28 -1.23
C ALA A 100 -10.24 14.54 -1.79
N LYS A 101 -11.47 14.81 -1.35
CA LYS A 101 -12.25 15.98 -1.80
C LYS A 101 -11.69 17.28 -1.19
N LYS A 102 -11.33 17.24 0.09
CA LYS A 102 -10.68 18.32 0.83
C LYS A 102 -9.44 17.77 1.54
N PHE A 103 -8.34 18.50 1.46
CA PHE A 103 -7.26 18.42 2.42
C PHE A 103 -7.49 19.60 3.37
N ALA A 104 -7.33 19.41 4.68
CA ALA A 104 -7.40 20.51 5.63
C ALA A 104 -6.33 21.54 5.26
N GLY A 105 -6.75 22.67 4.69
CA GLY A 105 -5.87 23.68 4.09
C GLY A 105 -6.22 23.97 2.63
N ARG A 106 -6.45 25.26 2.31
CA ARG A 106 -6.87 25.77 0.99
C ARG A 106 -5.97 25.32 -0.18
N LYS A 107 -4.73 24.87 0.05
CA LYS A 107 -3.70 24.56 -0.96
C LYS A 107 -3.87 23.26 -1.77
N PHE A 108 -4.77 22.33 -1.42
CA PHE A 108 -4.80 20.99 -2.05
C PHE A 108 -6.18 20.46 -2.50
N LYS A 109 -7.19 21.31 -2.64
CA LYS A 109 -8.54 20.93 -3.14
C LYS A 109 -8.42 20.13 -4.47
N GLY A 110 -8.92 18.89 -4.50
CA GLY A 110 -8.96 18.04 -5.71
C GLY A 110 -7.67 17.29 -6.11
N LYS A 111 -6.53 17.48 -5.46
CA LYS A 111 -5.25 16.84 -5.86
C LYS A 111 -5.16 15.38 -5.41
N SER A 112 -4.65 14.50 -6.28
CA SER A 112 -4.33 13.11 -5.92
C SER A 112 -2.85 12.99 -5.53
N ARG A 113 -2.54 12.27 -4.43
CA ARG A 113 -1.15 12.00 -4.02
C ARG A 113 -0.86 10.51 -4.07
N THR A 114 0.32 10.17 -4.59
CA THR A 114 0.85 8.81 -4.49
C THR A 114 1.78 8.74 -3.29
N VAL A 115 1.46 7.89 -2.34
CA VAL A 115 2.26 7.58 -1.16
C VAL A 115 2.82 6.17 -1.31
N PHE A 116 4.07 5.99 -0.93
CA PHE A 116 4.69 4.67 -0.87
C PHE A 116 4.87 4.28 0.59
N HIS A 117 4.13 3.26 1.02
CA HIS A 117 4.25 2.71 2.35
C HIS A 117 5.22 1.53 2.32
N LYS A 118 6.08 1.44 3.34
CA LYS A 118 6.95 0.30 3.57
C LYS A 118 6.41 -0.50 4.75
N HIS A 119 6.07 -1.75 4.52
CA HIS A 119 5.52 -2.63 5.54
C HIS A 119 6.49 -3.76 5.88
N ARG A 120 6.61 -4.08 7.17
CA ARG A 120 7.25 -5.33 7.61
C ARG A 120 6.24 -6.45 7.42
N VAL A 121 6.60 -7.46 6.63
CA VAL A 121 5.77 -8.65 6.45
C VAL A 121 6.00 -9.58 7.65
N VAL A 122 4.92 -10.07 8.24
CA VAL A 122 4.94 -11.12 9.26
C VAL A 122 4.17 -12.34 8.73
N SER A 123 4.67 -13.54 9.02
CA SER A 123 3.96 -14.78 8.74
C SER A 123 2.78 -14.92 9.72
N GLY A 124 1.62 -15.33 9.21
CA GLY A 124 0.43 -15.64 10.03
C GLY A 124 -0.77 -14.70 9.85
N LYS A 125 -1.73 -14.79 10.77
CA LYS A 125 -2.94 -13.95 10.80
C LYS A 125 -2.59 -12.54 11.28
N ALA A 126 -3.17 -11.51 10.64
CA ALA A 126 -3.04 -10.13 11.10
C ALA A 126 -3.83 -9.97 12.41
N ARG A 127 -3.17 -9.93 13.57
CA ARG A 127 -3.77 -9.42 14.81
C ARG A 127 -4.13 -7.94 14.63
#